data_AF-A0AAU1Q9X1-F1
#
_entry.id   AF-A0AAU1Q9X1-F1
#
_cell.length_a   1.000
_cell.length_b   1.000
_cell.length_c   1.000
_cell.angle_alpha   90.00
_cell.angle_beta   90.00
_cell.angle_gamma   90.00
#
_symmetry.space_group_name_H-M   'P 1'
#
loop_
_entity.id
_entity.type
_entity.pdbx_description
1 polymer ?
#
loop_
_entity_poly.entity_id
_entity_poly.type
_entity_poly.pdbx_seq_one_letter_code
_entity_poly.pdbx_strand_id
1 'polypeptide(L)' 'MEEYKSARGEAEHVAALLRAALTRAGLPEDQVANVRPLVTSAGRSYVQLGALRLRDAVTLLEALPLSQPLPSSGTAK' A
#
# COMPACT_ATOMS: atom_id res chain seq x y z
N MET A 1 -15.12 11.21 -18.00
CA MET A 1 -15.46 9.80 -17.65
C MET A 1 -14.27 8.86 -17.87
N GLU A 2 -13.38 9.14 -18.85
CA GLU A 2 -12.14 8.36 -19.06
C GLU A 2 -11.12 8.51 -17.93
N GLU A 3 -10.88 9.72 -17.41
CA GLU A 3 -9.93 9.93 -16.30
C GLU A 3 -10.28 9.14 -15.04
N TYR A 4 -11.57 8.99 -14.73
CA TYR A 4 -12.02 8.17 -13.61
C TYR A 4 -11.76 6.66 -13.84
N LYS A 5 -11.91 6.18 -15.08
CA LYS A 5 -11.59 4.80 -15.45
C LYS A 5 -10.09 4.54 -15.41
N SER A 6 -9.27 5.48 -15.86
CA SER A 6 -7.81 5.40 -15.77
C SER A 6 -7.33 5.42 -14.32
N ALA A 7 -7.83 6.36 -13.50
CA ALA A 7 -7.51 6.46 -12.08
C ALA A 7 -7.89 5.19 -11.30
N ARG A 8 -9.02 4.56 -11.64
CA ARG A 8 -9.45 3.29 -11.06
C ARG A 8 -8.60 2.11 -11.52
N GLY A 9 -8.27 2.04 -12.80
CA GLY A 9 -7.38 1.01 -13.34
C GLY A 9 -5.98 1.05 -12.71
N GLU A 10 -5.44 2.25 -12.50
CA GLU A 10 -4.17 2.44 -11.81
C GLU A 10 -4.25 1.99 -10.35
N ALA A 11 -5.31 2.41 -9.62
CA ALA A 11 -5.53 1.98 -8.25
C ALA A 11 -5.68 0.44 -8.14
N GLU A 12 -6.40 -0.19 -9.08
CA GLU A 12 -6.55 -1.65 -9.16
C GLU A 12 -5.21 -2.34 -9.42
N HIS A 13 -4.41 -1.82 -10.34
CA HIS A 13 -3.10 -2.36 -10.65
C HIS A 13 -2.16 -2.29 -9.45
N VAL A 14 -2.07 -1.12 -8.79
CA VAL A 14 -1.22 -0.94 -7.61
C VAL A 14 -1.74 -1.80 -6.44
N ALA A 15 -3.05 -1.92 -6.25
CA ALA A 15 -3.62 -2.81 -5.25
C ALA A 15 -3.26 -4.27 -5.50
N ALA A 16 -3.27 -4.73 -6.76
CA ALA A 16 -2.85 -6.08 -7.12
C ALA A 16 -1.35 -6.32 -6.85
N LEU A 17 -0.49 -5.36 -7.19
CA LEU A 17 0.94 -5.42 -6.88
C LEU A 17 1.19 -5.48 -5.36
N LEU A 18 0.46 -4.67 -4.59
CA LEU A 18 0.55 -4.67 -3.14
C LEU A 18 0.14 -6.03 -2.57
N ARG A 19 -0.98 -6.60 -3.03
CA ARG A 19 -1.41 -7.95 -2.62
C ARG A 19 -0.35 -9.01 -2.91
N ALA A 20 0.26 -8.95 -4.09
CA ALA A 20 1.35 -9.85 -4.46
C ALA A 20 2.58 -9.68 -3.54
N ALA A 21 2.94 -8.43 -3.21
CA ALA A 21 4.04 -8.14 -2.28
C ALA A 21 3.76 -8.68 -0.87
N LEU A 22 2.55 -8.46 -0.34
CA LEU A 22 2.14 -8.97 0.99
C LEU A 22 2.13 -10.50 1.03
N THR A 23 1.66 -11.14 -0.04
CA THR A 23 1.68 -12.61 -0.16
C THR A 23 3.12 -13.13 -0.15
N ARG A 24 4.03 -12.48 -0.89
CA ARG A 24 5.45 -12.84 -0.91
C ARG A 24 6.15 -12.60 0.43
N ALA A 25 5.70 -11.61 1.19
CA ALA A 25 6.14 -11.36 2.56
C ALA A 25 5.61 -12.40 3.56
N GLY A 26 4.71 -13.30 3.15
CA GLY A 26 4.17 -14.36 4.00
C GLY A 26 2.95 -13.94 4.81
N LEU A 27 2.27 -12.86 4.44
CA LEU A 27 1.04 -12.45 5.12
C LEU A 27 -0.13 -13.39 4.77
N PRO A 28 -1.06 -13.62 5.71
CA PRO A 28 -2.21 -14.48 5.48
C PRO A 28 -3.17 -13.91 4.43
N GLU A 29 -3.77 -14.79 3.63
CA GLU A 29 -4.66 -14.42 2.52
C GLU A 29 -5.84 -13.53 2.94
N ASP A 30 -6.39 -13.73 4.14
CA ASP A 30 -7.44 -12.87 4.72
C ASP A 30 -7.03 -11.39 4.81
N GLN A 31 -5.76 -11.14 5.16
CA GLN A 31 -5.20 -9.79 5.28
C GLN A 31 -4.85 -9.21 3.91
N VAL A 32 -4.34 -10.04 3.01
CA VAL A 32 -4.09 -9.67 1.61
C VAL A 32 -5.40 -9.28 0.91
N ALA A 33 -6.48 -10.02 1.13
CA ALA A 33 -7.79 -9.76 0.54
C ALA A 33 -8.41 -8.43 0.98
N ASN A 34 -8.00 -7.89 2.14
CA ASN A 34 -8.44 -6.59 2.63
C ASN A 34 -7.83 -5.40 1.90
N VAL A 35 -6.80 -5.61 1.07
CA VAL A 35 -6.25 -4.53 0.23
C VAL A 35 -7.26 -4.17 -0.85
N ARG A 36 -7.75 -2.92 -0.87
CA ARG A 36 -8.75 -2.47 -1.84
C ARG A 36 -8.35 -1.17 -2.52
N PRO A 37 -8.59 -1.05 -3.84
CA PRO A 37 -8.48 0.23 -4.52
C PRO A 37 -9.65 1.12 -4.10
N LEU A 38 -9.36 2.39 -3.86
CA LEU A 38 -10.35 3.39 -3.50
C LEU A 38 -10.14 4.61 -4.37
N VAL A 39 -11.13 4.96 -5.19
CA VAL A 39 -11.11 6.21 -5.97
C VAL A 39 -12.22 7.10 -5.46
N THR A 40 -11.84 8.29 -5.01
CA THR A 40 -12.79 9.29 -4.54
C THR A 40 -13.54 9.94 -5.71
N SER A 41 -14.70 10.53 -5.42
CA SER A 41 -15.47 11.30 -6.43
C SER A 41 -14.71 12.51 -6.98
N ALA A 42 -13.65 12.96 -6.30
CA ALA A 42 -12.73 14.00 -6.74
C ALA A 42 -11.61 13.49 -7.67
N GLY A 43 -11.64 12.22 -8.10
CA GLY A 43 -10.66 11.63 -9.02
C GLY A 43 -9.33 11.23 -8.36
N ARG A 44 -9.21 11.31 -7.03
CA ARG A 44 -8.01 10.87 -6.32
C ARG A 44 -8.04 9.38 -6.06
N SER A 45 -6.95 8.71 -6.41
CA SER A 45 -6.72 7.27 -6.24
C SER A 45 -5.96 6.96 -4.96
N TYR A 46 -6.43 5.93 -4.26
CA TYR A 46 -5.85 5.43 -3.02
C TYR A 46 -5.84 3.91 -3.04
N VAL A 47 -4.97 3.32 -2.23
CA VAL A 47 -5.02 1.90 -1.90
C VAL A 47 -5.24 1.78 -0.40
N GLN A 48 -6.38 1.22 -0.02
CA GLN A 48 -6.72 0.94 1.35
C GLN A 48 -6.09 -0.39 1.75
N LEU A 49 -5.15 -0.35 2.68
CA LEU A 49 -4.72 -1.50 3.47
C LEU A 49 -5.69 -1.60 4.65
N GLY A 50 -6.40 -2.72 4.77
CA GLY A 50 -7.28 -2.95 5.92
C GLY A 50 -6.52 -3.05 7.25
N ALA A 51 -7.18 -3.55 8.28
CA ALA A 51 -6.56 -3.71 9.59
C ALA A 51 -5.63 -4.94 9.61
N LEU A 52 -4.32 -4.68 9.63
CA LEU A 52 -3.27 -5.68 9.82
C LEU A 52 -3.14 -6.07 11.29
N ARG A 53 -2.98 -7.38 11.56
CA ARG A 53 -2.59 -7.81 12.91
C ARG A 53 -1.16 -7.34 13.17
N LEU A 54 -0.87 -7.00 14.43
CA LEU A 54 0.44 -6.47 14.83
C LEU A 54 1.60 -7.34 14.34
N ARG A 55 1.50 -8.67 14.50
CA ARG A 55 2.53 -9.62 14.05
C ARG A 55 2.75 -9.56 12.54
N ASP A 56 1.67 -9.45 11.76
CA ASP A 56 1.71 -9.48 10.30
C ASP A 56 2.24 -8.14 9.76
N ALA A 57 2.00 -7.04 10.49
CA ALA A 57 2.61 -5.74 10.23
C ALA A 57 4.12 -5.73 10.49
N VAL A 58 4.60 -6.45 11.51
CA VAL A 58 6.05 -6.63 11.73
C VAL A 58 6.67 -7.43 10.59
N THR A 59 6.05 -8.54 10.18
CA THR A 59 6.52 -9.33 9.02
C THR A 59 6.60 -8.50 7.74
N LEU A 60 5.61 -7.63 7.51
CA LEU A 60 5.64 -6.68 6.40
C LEU A 60 6.83 -5.71 6.49
N LEU A 61 7.10 -5.15 7.68
CA LEU A 61 8.24 -4.26 7.90
C LEU A 61 9.59 -4.95 7.68
N GLU A 62 9.71 -6.22 8.05
CA GLU A 62 10.91 -7.02 7.79
C GLU A 62 11.09 -7.36 6.31
N ALA A 63 9.98 -7.52 5.57
CA ALA A 63 9.99 -7.83 4.15
C ALA A 63 10.22 -6.60 3.25
N LEU A 64 9.91 -5.40 3.74
CA LEU A 64 10.21 -4.17 3.02
C LEU A 64 11.72 -3.88 3.11
N PRO A 65 12.38 -3.56 1.99
CA PRO A 65 13.67 -2.91 2.08
C PRO A 65 13.43 -1.59 2.81
N LEU A 66 13.89 -1.49 4.06
CA LEU A 66 13.96 -0.23 4.79
C LEU A 66 14.99 0.65 4.06
N SER A 67 14.60 1.21 2.91
CA SER A 67 15.21 2.43 2.41
C SER A 67 14.81 3.49 3.42
N GLN A 68 15.69 3.61 4.42
CA GLN A 68 15.78 4.64 5.43
C GLN A 68 15.10 5.94 4.94
N PRO A 69 14.20 6.58 5.71
CA PRO A 69 13.92 7.97 5.42
C PRO A 69 15.26 8.70 5.40
N LEU A 70 15.45 9.56 4.38
CA LEU A 70 16.64 10.39 4.22
C LEU A 70 17.09 10.94 5.58
N PRO A 71 18.41 11.04 5.85
CA PRO A 71 18.86 11.88 6.95
C PRO A 71 18.26 13.27 6.70
N SER A 72 17.34 13.69 7.57
CA SER A 72 16.94 15.10 7.67
C SER A 72 18.18 15.86 8.10
N SER A 73 18.95 16.28 7.11
CA SER A 73 20.06 17.21 7.22
C SER A 73 19.57 18.47 7.93
N GLY A 74 20.27 18.85 9.00
CA GLY A 74 20.58 20.25 9.26
C GLY A 74 19.66 21.02 10.21
N THR A 75 20.17 21.21 11.43
CA THR A 75 20.37 22.52 12.07
C THR A 75 19.46 23.70 11.68
N ALA A 76 18.64 24.13 12.63
CA ALA A 76 18.36 25.53 13.02
C ALA A 76 17.27 25.45 14.12
N LYS A 77 17.36 26.04 15.30
CA LYS A 77 18.22 27.05 15.91
C LYS A 77 17.98 26.96 17.42
#